data_AF-A0A233RJV2-F1
#
_entry.id   AF-A0A233RJV2-F1
#
_cell.length_a   1.000
_cell.length_b   1.000
_cell.length_c   1.000
_cell.angle_alpha   90.00
_cell.angle_beta   90.00
_cell.angle_gamma   90.00
#
_symmetry.space_group_name_H-M   'P 1'
#
loop_
_entity.id
_entity.type
_entity.pdbx_description
1 polymer ?
#
loop_
_entity_poly.entity_id
_entity_poly.type
_entity_poly.pdbx_seq_one_letter_code
_entity_poly.pdbx_strand_id
1 'polypeptide(L)'
;MTTRLFVYGTLGPGRPNEHVLTAIGGSWETATITGTLRQEGWGAAMGYPGIDLDDNGEKIEGFVFSSQNLSEHWAALDEFEGEGYERVLTKVTLTNGSTVEAYVYTLSKA
;
A
#
# COMPACT_ATOMS: atom_id res chain seq x y z
N MET A 1 14.63 -12.01 4.12
CA MET A 1 14.82 -10.94 3.11
C MET A 1 13.86 -9.81 3.46
N THR A 2 14.23 -8.55 3.27
CA THR A 2 13.32 -7.43 3.58
C THR A 2 12.27 -7.30 2.47
N THR A 3 10.99 -7.36 2.86
CA THR A 3 9.85 -7.11 1.97
C THR A 3 9.29 -5.72 2.21
N ARG A 4 8.63 -5.17 1.18
CA ARG A 4 8.13 -3.79 1.19
C ARG A 4 6.65 -3.76 0.83
N LEU A 5 5.89 -2.89 1.49
CA LEU A 5 4.49 -2.59 1.20
C LEU A 5 4.34 -1.08 1.01
N PHE A 6 3.83 -0.66 -0.13
CA PHE A 6 3.40 0.71 -0.38
C PHE A 6 1.97 0.91 0.13
N VAL A 7 1.79 1.96 0.91
CA VAL A 7 0.57 2.27 1.63
C VAL A 7 0.16 3.71 1.32
N TYR A 8 -1.05 3.87 0.80
CA TYR A 8 -1.63 5.17 0.40
C TYR A 8 -2.96 5.44 1.11
N GLY A 9 -3.37 4.55 2.02
CA GLY A 9 -4.68 4.54 2.64
C GLY A 9 -4.67 4.34 4.16
N THR A 10 -5.63 3.56 4.65
CA THR A 10 -5.95 3.43 6.09
C THR A 10 -4.85 2.80 6.94
N LEU A 11 -3.94 2.04 6.33
CA LEU A 11 -2.79 1.40 6.98
C LEU A 11 -1.60 2.36 7.21
N GLY A 12 -1.65 3.58 6.68
CA GLY A 12 -0.51 4.50 6.72
C GLY A 12 -0.23 5.07 8.12
N PRO A 13 0.92 5.73 8.33
CA PRO A 13 1.23 6.39 9.61
C PRO A 13 0.18 7.46 9.98
N GLY A 14 -0.26 7.49 11.24
CA GLY A 14 -1.29 8.41 11.73
C GLY A 14 -2.69 8.14 11.15
N ARG A 15 -2.97 6.91 10.70
CA ARG A 15 -4.26 6.48 10.14
C ARG A 15 -4.93 5.43 11.04
N PRO A 16 -6.25 5.19 10.90
CA PRO A 16 -6.98 4.30 11.82
C PRO A 16 -6.36 2.90 11.97
N ASN A 17 -5.73 2.38 10.91
CA ASN A 17 -5.17 1.03 10.88
C ASN A 17 -3.64 0.99 10.95
N GLU A 18 -2.97 2.10 11.33
CA GLU A 18 -1.51 2.16 11.53
C GLU A 18 -0.98 1.05 12.46
N HIS A 19 -1.79 0.70 13.47
CA HIS A 19 -1.45 -0.30 14.48
C HIS A 19 -1.16 -1.68 13.89
N VAL A 20 -1.78 -2.02 12.73
CA VAL A 20 -1.58 -3.29 12.03
C VAL A 20 -0.13 -3.45 11.57
N LEU A 21 0.42 -2.43 10.90
CA LEU A 21 1.80 -2.47 10.40
C LEU A 21 2.83 -2.14 11.50
N THR A 22 2.44 -1.31 12.46
CA THR A 22 3.29 -1.01 13.63
C THR A 22 3.59 -2.26 14.44
N ALA A 23 2.61 -3.16 14.59
CA ALA A 23 2.77 -4.43 15.29
C ALA A 23 3.79 -5.39 14.62
N ILE A 24 3.97 -5.29 13.30
CA ILE A 24 4.94 -6.09 12.54
C ILE A 24 6.38 -5.66 12.81
N GLY A 25 6.58 -4.36 13.09
CA GLY A 25 7.88 -3.75 13.29
C GLY A 25 8.65 -3.56 11.98
N GLY A 26 9.07 -2.33 11.69
CA GLY A 26 9.73 -1.98 10.43
C GLY A 26 10.06 -0.49 10.34
N SER A 27 10.42 -0.05 9.14
CA SER A 27 10.71 1.35 8.83
C SER A 27 9.77 1.90 7.78
N TRP A 28 9.48 3.20 7.88
CA TRP A 28 8.65 3.93 6.93
C TRP A 28 9.50 4.91 6.12
N GLU A 29 9.23 4.98 4.82
CA GLU A 29 9.81 5.97 3.91
C GLU A 29 8.71 6.59 3.07
N THR A 30 8.78 7.90 2.82
CA THR A 30 7.83 8.56 1.92
C THR A 30 8.10 8.18 0.47
N ALA A 31 7.03 7.93 -0.27
CA ALA A 31 7.13 7.46 -1.65
C ALA A 31 5.92 7.89 -2.49
N THR A 32 6.05 7.69 -3.79
CA THR A 32 4.99 7.92 -4.77
C THR A 32 4.83 6.71 -5.67
N ILE A 33 3.60 6.49 -6.13
CA ILE A 33 3.24 5.53 -7.16
C ILE A 33 2.45 6.24 -8.25
N THR A 34 2.38 5.68 -9.44
CA THR A 34 1.53 6.21 -10.52
C THR A 34 0.28 5.34 -10.66
N GLY A 35 -0.89 5.97 -10.70
CA GLY A 35 -2.16 5.28 -10.89
C GLY A 35 -3.35 6.21 -10.84
N THR A 36 -4.54 5.63 -10.79
CA THR A 36 -5.80 6.38 -10.67
C THR A 36 -6.50 6.00 -9.37
N LEU A 37 -6.83 7.00 -8.55
CA LEU A 37 -7.65 6.79 -7.37
C LEU A 37 -9.13 6.66 -7.78
N ARG A 38 -9.79 5.62 -7.28
CA ARG A 38 -11.21 5.35 -7.48
C ARG A 38 -11.90 5.34 -6.13
N GLN A 39 -13.06 5.97 -6.02
CA GLN A 39 -13.90 5.96 -4.81
C GLN A 39 -14.60 4.60 -4.65
N GLU A 40 -13.80 3.54 -4.63
CA GLU A 40 -14.17 2.14 -4.59
C GLU A 40 -13.32 1.42 -3.53
N GLY A 41 -13.78 0.26 -3.08
CA GLY A 41 -13.20 -0.49 -1.97
C GLY A 41 -13.74 -0.05 -0.60
N TRP A 42 -13.56 -0.90 0.41
CA TRP A 42 -14.13 -0.66 1.76
C TRP A 42 -13.51 0.58 2.43
N GLY A 43 -12.26 0.92 2.09
CA GLY A 43 -11.60 2.14 2.55
C GLY A 43 -12.24 3.44 2.03
N ALA A 44 -12.93 3.40 0.88
CA ALA A 44 -13.49 4.61 0.25
C ALA A 44 -14.59 5.24 1.12
N ALA A 45 -15.38 4.42 1.82
CA ALA A 45 -16.39 4.90 2.77
C ALA A 45 -15.79 5.71 3.93
N MET A 46 -14.49 5.54 4.22
CA MET A 46 -13.73 6.29 5.22
C MET A 46 -12.88 7.42 4.63
N GLY A 47 -13.04 7.71 3.33
CA GLY A 47 -12.27 8.72 2.61
C GLY A 47 -10.92 8.24 2.07
N TYR A 48 -10.69 6.93 2.01
CA TYR A 48 -9.47 6.33 1.46
C TYR A 48 -9.80 5.56 0.17
N PRO A 49 -9.79 6.22 -1.00
CA PRO A 49 -10.09 5.56 -2.28
C PRO A 49 -9.10 4.43 -2.55
N GLY A 50 -9.52 3.37 -3.24
CA GLY A 50 -8.61 2.37 -3.79
C GLY A 50 -7.86 2.87 -5.02
N ILE A 51 -6.73 2.23 -5.33
CA ILE A 51 -5.89 2.55 -6.49
C ILE A 51 -6.04 1.50 -7.60
N ASP A 52 -6.15 1.96 -8.84
CA ASP A 52 -5.87 1.15 -10.05
C ASP A 52 -4.52 1.61 -10.62
N LEU A 53 -3.59 0.67 -10.83
CA LEU A 53 -2.26 1.01 -11.35
C LEU A 53 -2.34 1.39 -12.82
N ASP A 54 -1.78 2.56 -13.14
CA ASP A 54 -1.71 3.08 -14.50
C ASP A 54 -0.46 3.95 -14.61
N ASP A 55 0.46 3.59 -15.51
CA ASP A 55 1.69 4.35 -15.76
C ASP A 55 1.43 5.75 -16.33
N ASN A 56 0.24 5.99 -16.90
CA ASN A 56 -0.19 7.30 -17.39
C ASN A 56 -1.07 8.05 -16.38
N GLY A 57 -1.28 7.47 -15.20
CA GLY A 57 -2.09 8.03 -14.14
C GLY A 57 -1.44 9.20 -13.41
N GLU A 58 -2.05 9.59 -12.29
CA GLU A 58 -1.54 10.62 -11.41
C GLU A 58 -0.49 10.05 -10.45
N LYS A 59 0.40 10.92 -9.96
CA LYS A 59 1.30 10.57 -8.88
C LYS A 59 0.54 10.60 -7.56
N ILE A 60 0.43 9.44 -6.93
CA ILE A 60 -0.25 9.25 -5.66
C ILE A 60 0.81 9.17 -4.57
N GLU A 61 0.70 10.05 -3.58
CA GLU A 61 1.58 10.08 -2.43
C GLU A 61 1.20 8.98 -1.43
N GLY A 62 2.22 8.39 -0.82
CA GLY A 62 2.06 7.37 0.20
C GLY A 62 3.37 7.09 0.91
N PHE A 63 3.44 5.91 1.51
CA PHE A 63 4.58 5.47 2.29
C PHE A 63 4.97 4.04 1.95
N VAL A 64 6.25 3.76 1.91
CA VAL A 64 6.79 2.40 1.84
C VAL A 64 7.12 1.95 3.26
N PHE A 65 6.41 0.92 3.70
CA PHE A 65 6.75 0.14 4.89
C PHE A 65 7.71 -0.98 4.51
N SER A 66 8.89 -1.00 5.12
CA SER A 66 9.90 -2.05 4.92
C SER A 66 10.07 -2.87 6.20
N SER A 67 9.94 -4.19 6.10
CA SER A 67 10.15 -5.09 7.23
C SER A 67 10.60 -6.49 6.78
N GLN A 68 11.36 -7.15 7.65
CA GLN A 68 11.75 -8.56 7.48
C GLN A 68 10.63 -9.53 7.90
N ASN A 69 9.71 -9.07 8.76
CA ASN A 69 8.62 -9.90 9.29
C ASN A 69 7.38 -9.85 8.39
N LEU A 70 7.28 -8.84 7.53
CA LEU A 70 6.11 -8.60 6.69
C LEU A 70 5.75 -9.79 5.79
N SER A 71 6.73 -10.61 5.38
CA SER A 71 6.46 -11.85 4.63
C SER A 71 5.61 -12.86 5.38
N GLU A 72 5.68 -12.89 6.71
CA GLU A 72 4.92 -13.80 7.57
C GLU A 72 3.50 -13.30 7.83
N HIS A 73 3.25 -12.01 7.60
CA HIS A 73 1.96 -11.35 7.87
C HIS A 73 1.10 -11.14 6.61
N TRP A 74 1.57 -11.61 5.45
CA TRP A 74 0.85 -11.41 4.20
C TRP A 74 -0.58 -11.95 4.21
N ALA A 75 -0.78 -13.18 4.69
CA ALA A 75 -2.11 -13.77 4.75
C ALA A 75 -3.08 -12.95 5.63
N ALA A 76 -2.59 -12.41 6.75
CA ALA A 76 -3.40 -11.60 7.65
C ALA A 76 -3.76 -10.23 7.03
N LEU A 77 -2.83 -9.64 6.27
CA LEU A 77 -3.07 -8.39 5.55
C LEU A 77 -4.02 -8.60 4.36
N ASP A 78 -3.87 -9.71 3.63
CA ASP A 78 -4.75 -10.08 2.52
C ASP A 78 -6.19 -10.30 3.03
N GLU A 79 -6.35 -10.99 4.17
CA GLU A 79 -7.65 -11.17 4.84
C GLU A 79 -8.24 -9.85 5.35
N PHE A 80 -7.40 -8.95 5.88
CA PHE A 80 -7.82 -7.64 6.38
C PHE A 80 -8.37 -6.73 5.28
N GLU A 81 -7.70 -6.67 4.13
CA GLU A 81 -8.14 -5.87 2.99
C GLU A 81 -9.34 -6.52 2.27
N GLY A 82 -9.42 -7.85 2.32
CA GLY A 82 -10.52 -8.64 1.78
C GLY A 82 -10.55 -8.70 0.25
N GLU A 83 -11.58 -9.34 -0.30
CA GLU A 83 -11.69 -9.63 -1.74
C GLU A 83 -11.77 -8.39 -2.65
N GLY A 84 -12.06 -7.22 -2.07
CA GLY A 84 -12.10 -5.94 -2.80
C GLY A 84 -10.72 -5.44 -3.23
N TYR A 85 -9.64 -6.03 -2.71
CA TYR A 85 -8.27 -5.65 -3.04
C TYR A 85 -7.43 -6.87 -3.43
N GLU A 86 -6.48 -6.64 -4.33
CA GLU A 86 -5.45 -7.61 -4.70
C GLU A 86 -4.08 -7.02 -4.39
N ARG A 87 -3.19 -7.85 -3.81
CA ARG A 87 -1.81 -7.46 -3.57
C ARG A 87 -0.95 -7.72 -4.80
N VAL A 88 -0.47 -6.65 -5.41
CA VAL A 88 0.38 -6.71 -6.61
C VAL A 88 1.76 -6.15 -6.33
N LEU A 89 2.79 -6.68 -7.00
CA LEU A 89 4.15 -6.16 -6.93
C LEU A 89 4.34 -5.07 -7.98
N THR A 90 4.83 -3.90 -7.58
CA THR A 90 5.04 -2.78 -8.48
C THR A 90 6.26 -1.94 -8.09
N LYS A 91 6.60 -0.99 -8.94
CA LYS A 91 7.68 -0.03 -8.74
C LYS A 91 7.15 1.23 -8.08
N VAL A 92 7.79 1.64 -7.00
CA VAL A 92 7.46 2.87 -6.27
C VAL A 92 8.69 3.76 -6.21
N THR A 93 8.48 5.06 -6.33
CA THR A 93 9.55 6.06 -6.33
C THR A 93 9.65 6.69 -4.95
N LEU A 94 10.75 6.46 -4.26
CA LEU A 94 11.06 7.07 -2.97
C LEU A 94 11.35 8.56 -3.15
N THR A 95 11.23 9.34 -2.08
CA THR A 95 11.51 10.80 -2.11
C THR A 95 12.94 11.17 -2.48
N ASN A 96 13.90 10.25 -2.31
CA ASN A 96 15.28 10.41 -2.77
C ASN A 96 15.44 10.22 -4.31
N GLY A 97 14.36 9.94 -5.04
CA GLY A 97 14.35 9.71 -6.48
C GLY A 97 14.69 8.27 -6.91
N SER A 98 15.04 7.39 -5.97
CA SER A 98 15.27 5.98 -6.28
C SER A 98 13.95 5.22 -6.42
N THR A 99 13.95 4.20 -7.27
CA THR A 99 12.81 3.31 -7.47
C THR A 99 13.09 1.98 -6.79
N VAL A 100 12.13 1.51 -5.99
CA VAL A 100 12.18 0.20 -5.32
C VAL A 100 10.96 -0.62 -5.69
N GLU A 101 11.08 -1.94 -5.59
CA GLU A 101 9.92 -2.84 -5.69
C GLU A 101 9.22 -2.94 -4.33
N ALA A 102 7.91 -2.74 -4.34
CA ALA A 102 7.04 -2.87 -3.18
C ALA A 102 5.69 -3.49 -3.60
N TYR A 103 5.11 -4.25 -2.70
CA TYR A 103 3.72 -4.68 -2.85
C TYR A 103 2.78 -3.50 -2.64
N VAL A 104 1.61 -3.51 -3.25
CA VAL A 104 0.55 -2.55 -3.00
C VAL A 104 -0.80 -3.27 -3.11
N TYR A 105 -1.76 -2.86 -2.30
CA TYR A 105 -3.15 -3.31 -2.45
C TYR A 105 -3.86 -2.43 -3.46
N THR A 106 -4.18 -2.99 -4.62
CA THR A 106 -4.96 -2.35 -5.69
C THR A 106 -6.38 -2.85 -5.66
N LEU A 107 -7.31 -2.10 -6.24
CA LEU A 107 -8.67 -2.60 -6.42
C LEU A 107 -8.65 -3.89 -7.23
N SER A 108 -9.31 -4.92 -6.69
CA SER A 108 -9.50 -6.18 -7.39
C SER A 108 -10.45 -5.96 -8.56
N LYS A 109 -10.05 -6.37 -9.76
CA LYS A 109 -10.93 -6.35 -10.94
C LYS A 109 -11.79 -7.61 -10.87
N ALA A 110 -13.07 -7.44 -10.51
CA ALA A 110 -14.07 -8.51 -10.54
C ALA A 110 -14.26 -9.11 -11.94
#